data_AF-A0A6F9AG22-F1
#
_entry.id   AF-A0A6F9AG22-F1
#
_cell.length_a   1.000
_cell.length_b   1.000
_cell.length_c   1.000
_cell.angle_alpha   90.00
_cell.angle_beta   90.00
_cell.angle_gamma   90.00
#
_symmetry.space_group_name_H-M   'P 1'
#
loop_
_entity.id
_entity.type
_entity.pdbx_description
1 polymer ?
#
loop_
_entity_poly.entity_id
_entity_poly.type
_entity_poly.pdbx_seq_one_letter_code
_entity_poly.pdbx_strand_id
1 'polypeptide(L)'
;MNTIFAVLLVFVGCCSNVVFLELLVREFPGCGNIVTFAQFAFIALEGFIFETNFGRKKPAIPMSNYVIMVTMFFTVSVINNYALNFNIAMPLHMIFRSGSLIANMILGIIILKKRYSMSKYLSIAMVSLGIFICTIMSARQVNTGAEGSEEQDVYAFLHWLLGIAMLTFALLMSARMGIFQETLYVCIRGVFILTTECASLTVTLVVTLRKFISLIISILYFKNPFTAWHWVGTAVVFLGTLIYTEVWTSVRMALRGKEELKEKKAE
;
A
#
# COMPACT_ATOMS: atom_id res chain seq x y z
N MET A 1 -14.34 -18.48 12.33
CA MET A 1 -12.91 -18.86 12.35
C MET A 1 -12.22 -17.97 13.37
N ASN A 2 -11.66 -18.51 14.44
CA ASN A 2 -11.04 -17.70 15.49
C ASN A 2 -9.79 -17.01 14.93
N THR A 3 -9.61 -15.71 15.20
CA THR A 3 -8.45 -14.92 14.73
C THR A 3 -7.12 -15.60 15.07
N ILE A 4 -7.05 -16.24 16.24
CA ILE A 4 -5.89 -17.01 16.70
C ILE A 4 -5.54 -18.13 15.72
N PHE A 5 -6.54 -18.88 15.24
CA PHE A 5 -6.34 -19.98 14.29
C PHE A 5 -5.79 -19.47 12.95
N ALA A 6 -6.30 -18.33 12.46
CA ALA A 6 -5.79 -17.72 11.22
C ALA A 6 -4.32 -17.26 11.36
N VAL A 7 -3.98 -16.64 12.48
CA VAL A 7 -2.60 -16.21 12.76
C VAL A 7 -1.65 -17.40 12.83
N LEU A 8 -2.07 -18.48 13.49
CA LEU A 8 -1.27 -19.70 13.64
C LEU A 8 -1.00 -20.35 12.28
N LEU A 9 -2.03 -20.45 11.42
CA LEU A 9 -1.91 -21.03 10.08
C LEU A 9 -0.95 -20.22 9.18
N VAL A 10 -1.04 -18.87 9.24
CA VAL A 10 -0.14 -17.98 8.50
C VAL A 10 1.30 -18.11 8.99
N PHE A 11 1.50 -18.18 10.31
CA PHE A 11 2.83 -18.31 10.89
C PHE A 11 3.51 -19.61 10.44
N VAL A 12 2.82 -20.75 10.57
CA VAL A 12 3.33 -22.05 10.14
C VAL A 12 3.65 -22.04 8.65
N GLY A 13 2.73 -21.55 7.80
CA GLY A 13 2.95 -21.48 6.36
C GLY A 13 4.15 -20.62 5.96
N CYS A 14 4.30 -19.44 6.57
CA CYS A 14 5.43 -18.56 6.30
C CYS A 14 6.76 -19.16 6.75
N CYS A 15 6.83 -19.73 7.95
CA CYS A 15 8.04 -20.35 8.48
C CYS A 15 8.49 -21.54 7.65
N SER A 16 7.56 -22.43 7.26
CA SER A 16 7.87 -23.56 6.40
C SER A 16 8.39 -23.11 5.03
N ASN A 17 7.73 -22.13 4.41
CA ASN A 17 8.16 -21.61 3.09
C ASN A 17 9.59 -21.06 3.12
N VAL A 18 9.96 -20.31 4.16
CA VAL A 18 11.31 -19.75 4.30
C VAL A 18 12.36 -20.85 4.42
N VAL A 19 12.12 -21.88 5.23
CA VAL A 19 13.05 -23.00 5.42
C VAL A 19 13.23 -23.79 4.11
N PHE A 20 12.14 -24.10 3.41
CA PHE A 20 12.21 -24.79 2.11
C PHE A 20 12.96 -23.96 1.07
N LEU A 21 12.70 -22.66 1.00
CA LEU A 21 13.41 -21.76 0.08
C LEU A 21 14.91 -21.73 0.37
N GLU A 22 15.29 -21.67 1.65
CA GLU A 22 16.71 -21.65 2.04
C GLU A 22 17.42 -22.95 1.66
N LEU A 23 16.82 -24.11 1.91
CA LEU A 23 17.39 -25.40 1.51
C LEU A 23 17.53 -25.50 -0.01
N LEU A 24 16.52 -25.07 -0.75
CA LEU A 24 16.49 -25.17 -2.22
C LEU A 24 17.52 -24.23 -2.88
N VAL A 25 17.68 -23.00 -2.37
CA VAL A 25 18.70 -22.06 -2.85
C VAL A 25 20.12 -22.53 -2.53
N ARG A 26 20.32 -23.24 -1.42
CA ARG A 26 21.63 -23.85 -1.08
C ARG A 26 22.01 -24.98 -2.03
N GLU A 27 21.03 -25.76 -2.50
CA GLU A 27 21.27 -26.90 -3.40
C GLU A 27 21.36 -26.48 -4.87
N PHE A 28 20.53 -25.51 -5.30
CA PHE A 28 20.49 -25.01 -6.68
C PHE A 28 20.60 -23.47 -6.72
N PRO A 29 21.81 -22.90 -6.75
CA PRO A 29 21.97 -21.45 -6.84
C PRO A 29 21.37 -20.93 -8.16
N GLY A 30 20.49 -19.92 -8.07
CA GLY A 30 19.83 -19.31 -9.23
C GLY A 30 18.40 -19.82 -9.55
N CYS A 31 17.89 -20.81 -8.81
CA CYS A 31 16.53 -21.33 -9.00
C CYS A 31 15.40 -20.34 -8.62
N GLY A 32 15.73 -19.23 -7.95
CA GLY A 32 14.77 -18.32 -7.32
C GLY A 32 13.69 -17.79 -8.28
N ASN A 33 14.06 -17.44 -9.51
CA ASN A 33 13.11 -16.96 -10.52
C ASN A 33 12.06 -18.02 -10.90
N ILE A 34 12.50 -19.28 -11.06
CA ILE A 34 11.62 -20.41 -11.39
C ILE A 34 10.65 -20.68 -10.23
N VAL A 35 11.17 -20.66 -8.99
CA VAL A 35 10.35 -20.82 -7.79
C VAL A 35 9.28 -19.72 -7.69
N THR A 36 9.65 -18.46 -7.89
CA THR A 36 8.67 -17.35 -7.85
C THR A 36 7.65 -17.43 -8.97
N PHE A 37 8.06 -17.86 -10.17
CA PHE A 37 7.15 -18.07 -11.28
C PHE A 37 6.11 -19.15 -10.95
N ALA A 38 6.56 -20.29 -10.42
CA ALA A 38 5.69 -21.38 -10.00
C ALA A 38 4.72 -20.94 -8.89
N GLN A 39 5.20 -20.16 -7.91
CA GLN A 39 4.36 -19.57 -6.87
C GLN A 39 3.28 -18.66 -7.45
N PHE A 40 3.64 -17.76 -8.37
CA PHE A 40 2.66 -16.87 -9.01
C PHE A 40 1.65 -17.62 -9.86
N ALA A 41 2.09 -18.64 -10.61
CA ALA A 41 1.20 -19.47 -11.40
C ALA A 41 0.21 -20.23 -10.49
N PHE A 42 0.68 -20.81 -9.39
CA PHE A 42 -0.16 -21.52 -8.43
C PHE A 42 -1.19 -20.59 -7.78
N ILE A 43 -0.75 -19.44 -7.26
CA ILE A 43 -1.64 -18.44 -6.62
C ILE A 43 -2.65 -17.90 -7.63
N ALA A 44 -2.24 -17.64 -8.88
CA ALA A 44 -3.14 -17.17 -9.92
C ALA A 44 -4.20 -18.23 -10.29
N LEU A 45 -3.81 -19.50 -10.38
CA LEU A 45 -4.73 -20.61 -10.68
C LEU A 45 -5.73 -20.83 -9.54
N GLU A 46 -5.25 -20.85 -8.30
CA GLU A 46 -6.08 -21.00 -7.10
C GLU A 46 -7.06 -19.81 -6.97
N GLY A 47 -6.60 -18.58 -7.14
CA GLY A 47 -7.45 -17.38 -7.15
C GLY A 47 -8.44 -17.34 -8.33
N PHE A 48 -8.08 -17.88 -9.50
CA PHE A 48 -9.00 -17.96 -10.63
C PHE A 48 -10.14 -18.95 -10.39
N ILE A 49 -9.82 -20.11 -9.79
CA ILE A 49 -10.78 -21.17 -9.49
C ILE A 49 -11.70 -20.76 -8.33
N PHE A 50 -11.13 -20.38 -7.18
CA PHE A 50 -11.90 -20.19 -5.94
C PHE A 50 -12.45 -18.77 -5.78
N GLU A 51 -11.67 -17.73 -6.04
CA GLU A 51 -12.11 -16.35 -5.79
C GLU A 51 -12.94 -15.80 -6.98
N THR A 52 -12.52 -16.13 -8.20
CA THR A 52 -13.12 -15.58 -9.42
C THR A 52 -14.25 -16.45 -9.99
N ASN A 53 -14.44 -17.67 -9.49
CA ASN A 53 -15.40 -18.67 -10.00
C ASN A 53 -15.36 -18.75 -11.53
N PHE A 54 -14.17 -19.04 -12.09
CA PHE A 54 -13.93 -19.05 -13.54
C PHE A 54 -14.27 -17.72 -14.26
N GLY A 55 -14.04 -16.59 -13.60
CA GLY A 55 -14.29 -15.26 -14.19
C GLY A 55 -15.72 -14.77 -14.10
N ARG A 56 -16.63 -15.49 -13.41
CA ARG A 56 -18.04 -15.10 -13.28
C ARG A 56 -18.24 -13.90 -12.36
N LYS A 57 -17.30 -13.61 -11.45
CA LYS A 57 -17.38 -12.48 -10.52
C LYS A 57 -16.90 -11.19 -11.19
N LYS A 58 -17.76 -10.17 -11.25
CA LYS A 58 -17.40 -8.86 -11.84
C LYS A 58 -16.40 -8.11 -10.92
N PRO A 59 -15.34 -7.50 -11.47
CA PRO A 59 -14.38 -6.75 -10.67
C PRO A 59 -15.02 -5.47 -10.11
N ALA A 60 -14.94 -5.29 -8.79
CA ALA A 60 -15.42 -4.07 -8.11
C ALA A 60 -14.44 -2.89 -8.25
N ILE A 61 -13.19 -3.16 -8.61
CA ILE A 61 -12.10 -2.19 -8.73
C ILE A 61 -11.71 -2.09 -10.21
N PRO A 62 -11.50 -0.89 -10.77
CA PRO A 62 -11.04 -0.74 -12.14
C PRO A 62 -9.69 -1.43 -12.36
N MET A 63 -9.52 -2.08 -13.51
CA MET A 63 -8.36 -2.92 -13.82
C MET A 63 -7.02 -2.20 -13.73
N SER A 64 -6.98 -0.89 -13.98
CA SER A 64 -5.74 -0.09 -13.87
C SER A 64 -5.10 -0.15 -12.48
N ASN A 65 -5.90 -0.21 -11.42
CA ASN A 65 -5.36 -0.30 -10.05
C ASN A 65 -4.75 -1.67 -9.76
N TYR A 66 -5.33 -2.74 -10.31
CA TYR A 66 -4.74 -4.08 -10.23
C TYR A 66 -3.43 -4.15 -11.00
N VAL A 67 -3.37 -3.58 -12.21
CA VAL A 67 -2.13 -3.52 -13.00
C VAL A 67 -1.03 -2.80 -12.23
N ILE A 68 -1.33 -1.64 -11.65
CA ILE A 68 -0.37 -0.90 -10.83
C ILE A 68 0.14 -1.76 -9.65
N MET A 69 -0.76 -2.46 -8.95
CA MET A 69 -0.42 -3.30 -7.81
C MET A 69 0.43 -4.51 -8.21
N VAL A 70 0.08 -5.18 -9.31
CA VAL A 70 0.82 -6.32 -9.86
C VAL A 70 2.21 -5.89 -10.32
N THR A 71 2.32 -4.75 -11.00
CA THR A 71 3.62 -4.21 -11.42
C THR A 71 4.51 -3.89 -10.21
N MET A 72 3.97 -3.26 -9.16
CA MET A 72 4.76 -3.01 -7.95
C MET A 72 5.21 -4.32 -7.29
N PHE A 73 4.32 -5.31 -7.18
CA PHE A 73 4.63 -6.61 -6.60
C PHE A 73 5.69 -7.37 -7.40
N PHE A 74 5.54 -7.40 -8.73
CA PHE A 74 6.48 -8.04 -9.64
C PHE A 74 7.87 -7.41 -9.54
N THR A 75 7.97 -6.07 -9.56
CA THR A 75 9.24 -5.37 -9.38
C THR A 75 9.90 -5.73 -8.05
N VAL A 76 9.13 -5.75 -6.95
CA VAL A 76 9.64 -6.18 -5.64
C VAL A 76 10.14 -7.62 -5.68
N SER A 77 9.40 -8.53 -6.32
CA SER A 77 9.79 -9.94 -6.44
C SER A 77 11.07 -10.12 -7.24
N VAL A 78 11.20 -9.44 -8.38
CA VAL A 78 12.38 -9.51 -9.24
C VAL A 78 13.60 -8.99 -8.50
N ILE A 79 13.49 -7.84 -7.84
CA ILE A 79 14.61 -7.24 -7.10
C ILE A 79 15.03 -8.13 -5.92
N ASN A 80 14.08 -8.71 -5.18
CA ASN A 80 14.41 -9.65 -4.11
C ASN A 80 15.11 -10.91 -4.66
N ASN A 81 14.66 -11.47 -5.78
CA ASN A 81 15.31 -12.62 -6.39
C ASN A 81 16.73 -12.29 -6.88
N TYR A 82 16.92 -11.10 -7.46
CA TYR A 82 18.26 -10.65 -7.83
C TYR A 82 19.15 -10.45 -6.62
N ALA A 83 18.64 -9.88 -5.52
CA ALA A 83 19.39 -9.64 -4.28
C ALA A 83 19.99 -10.94 -3.69
N LEU A 84 19.38 -12.10 -3.93
CA LEU A 84 19.92 -13.40 -3.54
C LEU A 84 21.23 -13.77 -4.26
N ASN A 85 21.45 -13.25 -5.47
CA ASN A 85 22.67 -13.52 -6.24
C ASN A 85 23.88 -12.69 -5.77
N PHE A 86 23.67 -11.69 -4.90
CA PHE A 86 24.75 -10.81 -4.39
C PHE A 86 25.53 -11.43 -3.22
N ASN A 87 25.50 -12.76 -3.06
CA ASN A 87 26.14 -13.52 -1.97
C ASN A 87 25.88 -12.96 -0.55
N ILE A 88 24.73 -12.30 -0.38
CA ILE A 88 24.28 -11.85 0.93
C ILE A 88 23.76 -13.07 1.70
N ALA A 89 24.18 -13.21 2.96
CA ALA A 89 23.65 -14.25 3.84
C ALA A 89 22.12 -14.15 3.95
N MET A 90 21.42 -15.26 3.70
CA MET A 90 19.95 -15.35 3.78
C MET A 90 19.34 -14.75 5.06
N PRO A 91 19.97 -14.88 6.25
CA PRO A 91 19.49 -14.21 7.46
C PRO A 91 19.43 -12.68 7.34
N LEU A 92 20.41 -12.03 6.69
CA LEU A 92 20.41 -10.58 6.49
C LEU A 92 19.24 -10.16 5.59
N HIS A 93 18.96 -10.95 4.55
CA HIS A 93 17.80 -10.73 3.68
C HIS A 93 16.47 -10.82 4.45
N MET A 94 16.32 -11.77 5.38
CA MET A 94 15.12 -11.90 6.23
C MET A 94 14.96 -10.72 7.21
N ILE A 95 16.08 -10.25 7.78
CA ILE A 95 16.11 -9.09 8.68
C ILE A 95 15.67 -7.82 7.92
N PHE A 96 16.23 -7.57 6.73
CA PHE A 96 15.82 -6.45 5.90
C PHE A 96 14.35 -6.56 5.49
N ARG A 97 13.86 -7.73 5.05
CA ARG A 97 12.44 -7.97 4.71
C ARG A 97 11.48 -7.59 5.85
N SER A 98 11.88 -7.83 7.09
CA SER A 98 11.14 -7.45 8.30
C SER A 98 11.10 -5.93 8.54
N GLY A 99 12.02 -5.17 7.94
CA GLY A 99 12.06 -3.71 7.95
C GLY A 99 10.93 -3.03 7.17
N SER A 100 10.13 -3.79 6.41
CA SER A 100 8.93 -3.27 5.74
C SER A 100 7.92 -2.66 6.73
N LEU A 101 7.90 -3.10 7.99
CA LEU A 101 7.11 -2.50 9.07
C LEU A 101 7.53 -1.05 9.36
N ILE A 102 8.84 -0.80 9.38
CA ILE A 102 9.42 0.53 9.59
C ILE A 102 9.08 1.42 8.41
N ALA A 103 9.32 0.93 7.19
CA ALA A 103 9.00 1.64 5.95
C ALA A 103 7.51 1.98 5.87
N ASN A 104 6.61 1.05 6.22
CA ASN A 104 5.16 1.27 6.26
C ASN A 104 4.78 2.38 7.24
N MET A 105 5.35 2.39 8.44
CA MET A 105 5.04 3.43 9.42
C MET A 105 5.60 4.80 8.99
N ILE A 106 6.84 4.88 8.51
CA ILE A 106 7.43 6.13 8.01
C ILE A 106 6.60 6.69 6.85
N LEU A 107 6.34 5.85 5.85
CA LEU A 107 5.60 6.25 4.65
C LEU A 107 4.12 6.54 4.99
N GLY A 108 3.55 5.87 5.99
CA GLY A 108 2.23 6.19 6.56
C GLY A 108 2.18 7.54 7.29
N ILE A 109 3.25 7.95 7.97
CA ILE A 109 3.37 9.29 8.54
C ILE A 109 3.52 10.34 7.42
N ILE A 110 4.35 10.08 6.41
CA ILE A 110 4.61 11.05 5.33
C ILE A 110 3.39 11.23 4.43
N ILE A 111 2.81 10.13 3.92
CA ILE A 111 1.73 10.17 2.91
C ILE A 111 0.37 10.38 3.58
N LEU A 112 0.05 9.63 4.64
CA LEU A 112 -1.28 9.65 5.27
C LEU A 112 -1.36 10.60 6.48
N LYS A 113 -0.25 11.23 6.90
CA LYS A 113 -0.16 12.07 8.11
C LYS A 113 -0.73 11.40 9.37
N LYS A 114 -0.67 10.06 9.45
CA LYS A 114 -1.16 9.29 10.60
C LYS A 114 -0.27 9.50 11.82
N ARG A 115 -0.89 9.57 13.00
CA ARG A 115 -0.19 9.52 14.29
C ARG A 115 -0.28 8.10 14.87
N TYR A 116 0.84 7.58 15.33
CA TYR A 116 0.93 6.23 15.91
C TYR A 116 1.07 6.32 17.44
N SER A 117 0.69 5.26 18.16
CA SER A 117 0.88 5.18 19.61
C SER A 117 2.36 5.00 19.97
N MET A 118 2.77 5.43 21.16
CA MET A 118 4.17 5.39 21.62
C MET A 118 4.76 3.97 21.63
N SER A 119 3.97 2.94 21.89
CA SER A 119 4.42 1.54 21.81
C SER A 119 4.91 1.13 20.41
N LYS A 120 4.32 1.72 19.35
CA LYS A 120 4.72 1.45 17.96
C LYS A 120 6.05 2.12 17.61
N TYR A 121 6.28 3.33 18.12
CA TYR A 121 7.56 4.01 17.99
C TYR A 121 8.67 3.24 18.73
N LEU A 122 8.41 2.76 19.94
CA LEU A 122 9.36 1.92 20.69
C LEU A 122 9.70 0.63 19.93
N SER A 123 8.68 -0.05 19.38
CA SER A 123 8.87 -1.27 18.59
C SER A 123 9.75 -1.02 17.36
N ILE A 124 9.54 0.09 16.64
CA ILE A 124 10.36 0.45 15.48
C ILE A 124 11.80 0.77 15.89
N ALA A 125 12.00 1.47 16.99
CA ALA A 125 13.35 1.75 17.49
C ALA A 125 14.12 0.46 17.75
N MET A 126 13.48 -0.54 18.39
CA MET A 126 14.09 -1.85 18.62
C MET A 126 14.40 -2.60 17.33
N VAL A 127 13.49 -2.61 16.35
CA VAL A 127 13.72 -3.28 15.06
C VAL A 127 14.85 -2.60 14.28
N SER A 128 14.87 -1.26 14.23
CA SER A 128 15.95 -0.50 13.58
C SER A 128 17.32 -0.79 14.20
N LEU A 129 17.37 -0.90 15.53
CA LEU A 129 18.61 -1.28 16.23
C LEU A 129 19.07 -2.69 15.86
N GLY A 130 18.14 -3.65 15.76
CA GLY A 130 18.44 -5.02 15.32
C GLY A 130 19.01 -5.07 13.90
N ILE A 131 18.38 -4.36 12.95
CA ILE A 131 18.87 -4.27 11.57
C ILE A 131 20.28 -3.65 11.54
N PHE A 132 20.51 -2.58 12.30
CA PHE A 132 21.80 -1.90 12.37
C PHE A 132 22.92 -2.81 12.89
N ILE A 133 22.69 -3.50 14.01
CA ILE A 133 23.67 -4.43 14.60
C ILE A 133 23.99 -5.57 13.62
N CYS A 134 22.97 -6.20 13.03
CA CYS A 134 23.19 -7.29 12.07
C CYS A 134 23.91 -6.81 10.79
N THR A 135 23.62 -5.60 10.32
CA THR A 135 24.31 -5.01 9.16
C THR A 135 25.79 -4.81 9.45
N ILE A 136 26.14 -4.30 10.64
CA ILE A 136 27.55 -4.14 11.06
C ILE A 136 28.26 -5.49 11.17
N MET A 137 27.61 -6.49 11.79
CA MET A 137 28.21 -7.83 11.94
C MET A 137 28.48 -8.47 10.58
N SER A 138 27.55 -8.36 9.62
CA SER A 138 27.78 -8.83 8.25
C SER A 138 28.86 -8.03 7.52
N ALA A 139 28.91 -6.71 7.67
CA ALA A 139 29.95 -5.88 7.03
C ALA A 139 31.35 -6.29 7.49
N ARG A 140 31.53 -6.61 8.78
CA ARG A 140 32.82 -7.09 9.31
C ARG A 140 33.22 -8.46 8.73
N GLN A 141 32.26 -9.34 8.49
CA GLN A 141 32.52 -10.66 7.93
C GLN A 141 33.05 -10.59 6.48
N VAL A 142 32.57 -9.62 5.68
CA VAL A 142 33.10 -9.37 4.33
C VAL A 142 34.56 -8.92 4.40
N ASN A 143 34.90 -8.01 5.31
CA ASN A 143 36.26 -7.47 5.46
C ASN A 143 37.27 -8.47 6.05
N THR A 144 36.82 -9.54 6.72
CA THR A 144 37.73 -10.53 7.36
C THR A 144 38.08 -11.69 6.41
N GLY A 145 37.33 -11.90 5.33
CA GLY A 145 37.54 -13.00 4.36
C GLY A 145 38.47 -12.67 3.18
N ALA A 146 38.93 -11.42 3.05
CA ALA A 146 39.66 -10.92 1.89
C ALA A 146 41.14 -10.64 2.20
N GLU A 147 41.97 -11.69 2.30
CA GLU A 147 43.44 -11.55 2.31
C GLU A 147 44.01 -11.40 0.87
N GLY A 148 43.45 -10.47 0.08
CA GLY A 148 43.83 -10.25 -1.32
C GLY A 148 44.01 -8.77 -1.67
N SER A 149 44.75 -8.50 -2.75
CA SER A 149 45.08 -7.16 -3.31
C SER A 149 43.95 -6.13 -3.21
N GLU A 150 44.30 -4.88 -2.84
CA GLU A 150 43.39 -3.76 -2.51
C GLU A 150 42.22 -3.55 -3.49
N GLU A 151 42.38 -3.85 -4.78
CA GLU A 151 41.30 -3.72 -5.76
C GLU A 151 40.14 -4.71 -5.52
N GLN A 152 40.42 -5.95 -5.13
CA GLN A 152 39.41 -7.02 -4.97
C GLN A 152 38.46 -6.75 -3.78
N ASP A 153 38.99 -6.18 -2.69
CA ASP A 153 38.24 -5.84 -1.48
C ASP A 153 37.21 -4.73 -1.75
N VAL A 154 37.60 -3.70 -2.52
CA VAL A 154 36.71 -2.62 -2.93
C VAL A 154 35.56 -3.14 -3.78
N TYR A 155 35.81 -4.05 -4.73
CA TYR A 155 34.74 -4.66 -5.53
C TYR A 155 33.77 -5.51 -4.67
N ALA A 156 34.27 -6.28 -3.71
CA ALA A 156 33.44 -7.08 -2.80
C ALA A 156 32.55 -6.18 -1.92
N PHE A 157 33.10 -5.10 -1.37
CA PHE A 157 32.35 -4.13 -0.59
C PHE A 157 31.29 -3.40 -1.41
N LEU A 158 31.61 -2.96 -2.64
CA LEU A 158 30.65 -2.32 -3.55
C LEU A 158 29.51 -3.27 -3.95
N HIS A 159 29.82 -4.55 -4.20
CA HIS A 159 28.82 -5.57 -4.53
C HIS A 159 27.84 -5.80 -3.36
N TRP A 160 28.36 -5.85 -2.13
CA TRP A 160 27.56 -5.94 -0.91
C TRP A 160 26.68 -4.69 -0.69
N LEU A 161 27.24 -3.49 -0.88
CA LEU A 161 26.51 -2.22 -0.75
C LEU A 161 25.36 -2.13 -1.76
N LEU A 162 25.60 -2.57 -3.00
CA LEU A 162 24.58 -2.62 -4.05
C LEU A 162 23.43 -3.55 -3.65
N GLY A 163 23.74 -4.72 -3.08
CA GLY A 163 22.75 -5.64 -2.52
C GLY A 163 21.87 -5.01 -1.44
N ILE A 164 22.46 -4.26 -0.49
CA ILE A 164 21.71 -3.51 0.53
C ILE A 164 20.84 -2.42 -0.08
N ALA A 165 21.35 -1.70 -1.08
CA ALA A 165 20.58 -0.66 -1.77
C ALA A 165 19.34 -1.24 -2.48
N MET A 166 19.49 -2.39 -3.16
CA MET A 166 18.38 -3.10 -3.79
C MET A 166 17.35 -3.59 -2.78
N LEU A 167 17.78 -4.18 -1.66
CA LEU A 167 16.89 -4.60 -0.59
C LEU A 167 16.12 -3.41 -0.01
N THR A 168 16.80 -2.29 0.25
CA THR A 168 16.18 -1.06 0.76
C THR A 168 15.13 -0.52 -0.21
N PHE A 169 15.42 -0.52 -1.52
CA PHE A 169 14.46 -0.12 -2.54
C PHE A 169 13.25 -1.07 -2.59
N ALA A 170 13.47 -2.38 -2.53
CA ALA A 170 12.40 -3.37 -2.51
C ALA A 170 11.48 -3.19 -1.29
N LEU A 171 12.03 -2.84 -0.11
CA LEU A 171 11.27 -2.56 1.10
C LEU A 171 10.36 -1.34 0.95
N LEU A 172 10.88 -0.24 0.39
CA LEU A 172 10.10 0.97 0.17
C LEU A 172 8.96 0.73 -0.83
N MET A 173 9.23 0.00 -1.91
CA MET A 173 8.20 -0.38 -2.89
C MET A 173 7.15 -1.32 -2.29
N SER A 174 7.57 -2.30 -1.50
CA SER A 174 6.65 -3.20 -0.78
C SER A 174 5.77 -2.43 0.20
N ALA A 175 6.34 -1.45 0.92
CA ALA A 175 5.58 -0.61 1.84
C ALA A 175 4.58 0.29 1.11
N ARG A 176 5.01 0.89 -0.01
CA ARG A 176 4.13 1.68 -0.88
C ARG A 176 2.96 0.85 -1.40
N MET A 177 3.20 -0.39 -1.82
CA MET A 177 2.15 -1.32 -2.26
C MET A 177 1.14 -1.61 -1.13
N GLY A 178 1.60 -1.87 0.10
CA GLY A 178 0.73 -2.08 1.25
C GLY A 178 -0.15 -0.87 1.57
N ILE A 179 0.42 0.34 1.59
CA ILE A 179 -0.34 1.58 1.81
C ILE A 179 -1.33 1.85 0.68
N PHE A 180 -0.95 1.53 -0.55
CA PHE A 180 -1.85 1.64 -1.70
C PHE A 180 -3.05 0.70 -1.54
N GLN A 181 -2.84 -0.55 -1.12
CA GLN A 181 -3.90 -1.51 -0.82
C GLN A 181 -4.83 -1.03 0.30
N GLU A 182 -4.28 -0.55 1.42
CA GLU A 182 -5.07 0.00 2.54
C GLU A 182 -5.94 1.17 2.08
N THR A 183 -5.33 2.13 1.39
CA THR A 183 -6.00 3.34 0.91
C THR A 183 -7.12 3.00 -0.08
N LEU A 184 -6.83 2.08 -1.01
CA LEU A 184 -7.79 1.61 -2.00
C LEU A 184 -8.97 0.92 -1.32
N TYR A 185 -8.70 -0.01 -0.39
CA TYR A 185 -9.71 -0.74 0.36
C TYR A 185 -10.64 0.20 1.15
N VAL A 186 -10.06 1.14 1.91
CA VAL A 186 -10.84 2.13 2.69
C VAL A 186 -11.67 3.03 1.77
N CYS A 187 -11.10 3.50 0.66
CA CYS A 187 -11.81 4.33 -0.31
C CYS A 187 -13.01 3.60 -0.91
N ILE A 188 -12.81 2.38 -1.40
CA ILE A 188 -13.87 1.59 -2.03
C ILE A 188 -14.94 1.21 -1.02
N ARG A 189 -14.54 0.68 0.16
CA ARG A 189 -15.47 0.33 1.21
C ARG A 189 -16.27 1.56 1.67
N GLY A 190 -15.63 2.71 1.78
CA GLY A 190 -16.30 3.99 2.06
C GLY A 190 -17.35 4.31 1.00
N VAL A 191 -17.00 4.24 -0.29
CA VAL A 191 -17.95 4.47 -1.40
C VAL A 191 -19.10 3.47 -1.37
N PHE A 192 -18.84 2.18 -1.14
CA PHE A 192 -19.88 1.16 -1.05
C PHE A 192 -20.82 1.41 0.14
N ILE A 193 -20.29 1.73 1.32
CA ILE A 193 -21.11 2.08 2.50
C ILE A 193 -21.94 3.34 2.21
N LEU A 194 -21.35 4.37 1.61
CA LEU A 194 -22.08 5.56 1.19
C LEU A 194 -23.16 5.25 0.15
N THR A 195 -22.93 4.27 -0.73
CA THR A 195 -23.91 3.84 -1.75
C THR A 195 -25.04 3.00 -1.14
N THR A 196 -24.78 2.28 -0.05
CA THR A 196 -25.80 1.50 0.66
C THR A 196 -26.61 2.35 1.64
N GLU A 197 -25.99 3.36 2.25
CA GLU A 197 -26.63 4.24 3.26
C GLU A 197 -27.25 5.50 2.65
N CYS A 198 -26.83 5.92 1.45
CA CYS A 198 -27.38 7.09 0.76
C CYS A 198 -27.86 6.71 -0.65
N ALA A 199 -29.04 7.20 -1.04
CA ALA A 199 -29.50 7.10 -2.42
C ALA A 199 -28.48 7.74 -3.38
N SER A 200 -28.40 7.22 -4.62
CA SER A 200 -27.45 7.56 -5.70
C SER A 200 -27.16 9.06 -5.89
N LEU A 201 -28.08 9.94 -5.51
CA LEU A 201 -27.93 11.39 -5.53
C LEU A 201 -26.82 11.92 -4.58
N THR A 202 -26.70 11.41 -3.35
CA THR A 202 -25.68 11.91 -2.38
C THR A 202 -24.27 11.48 -2.79
N VAL A 203 -24.13 10.28 -3.37
CA VAL A 203 -22.85 9.80 -3.91
C VAL A 203 -22.41 10.66 -5.10
N THR A 204 -23.35 11.02 -5.97
CA THR A 204 -23.08 11.91 -7.11
C THR A 204 -22.65 13.30 -6.62
N LEU A 205 -23.32 13.85 -5.60
CA LEU A 205 -22.96 15.12 -4.97
C LEU A 205 -21.57 15.10 -4.30
N VAL A 206 -21.22 14.02 -3.59
CA VAL A 206 -19.91 13.89 -2.93
C VAL A 206 -18.78 13.76 -3.96
N VAL A 207 -18.99 13.05 -5.06
CA VAL A 207 -18.00 12.91 -6.13
C VAL A 207 -17.82 14.21 -6.92
N THR A 208 -18.88 14.99 -7.15
CA THR A 208 -18.78 16.31 -7.80
C THR A 208 -18.07 17.32 -6.90
N LEU A 209 -18.38 17.34 -5.60
CA LEU A 209 -17.66 18.14 -4.60
C LEU A 209 -16.17 17.80 -4.54
N ARG A 210 -15.80 16.52 -4.56
CA ARG A 210 -14.39 16.10 -4.60
C ARG A 210 -13.66 16.66 -5.82
N LYS A 211 -14.26 16.56 -7.02
CA LYS A 211 -13.67 17.09 -8.26
C LYS A 211 -13.52 18.61 -8.23
N PHE A 212 -14.49 19.31 -7.64
CA PHE A 212 -14.49 20.77 -7.49
C PHE A 212 -13.36 21.26 -6.56
N ILE A 213 -13.20 20.60 -5.41
CA ILE A 213 -12.12 20.92 -4.47
C ILE A 213 -10.75 20.65 -5.11
N SER A 214 -10.59 19.52 -5.83
CA SER A 214 -9.37 19.23 -6.57
C SER A 214 -9.06 20.28 -7.65
N LEU A 215 -10.08 20.81 -8.33
CA LEU A 215 -9.93 21.88 -9.33
C LEU A 215 -9.50 23.20 -8.69
N ILE A 216 -10.09 23.61 -7.57
CA ILE A 216 -9.68 24.82 -6.82
C ILE A 216 -8.22 24.70 -6.35
N ILE A 217 -7.85 23.57 -5.77
CA ILE A 217 -6.47 23.32 -5.32
C ILE A 217 -5.50 23.38 -6.51
N SER A 218 -5.89 22.80 -7.66
CA SER A 218 -5.06 22.85 -8.89
C SER A 218 -4.86 24.28 -9.39
N ILE A 219 -5.89 25.13 -9.37
CA ILE A 219 -5.80 26.53 -9.81
C ILE A 219 -4.93 27.35 -8.88
N LEU A 220 -5.12 27.19 -7.56
CA LEU A 220 -4.33 27.88 -6.54
C LEU A 220 -2.85 27.45 -6.59
N TYR A 221 -2.56 26.18 -6.87
CA TYR A 221 -1.20 25.65 -6.91
C TYR A 221 -0.43 26.01 -8.19
N PHE A 222 -1.07 25.92 -9.37
CA PHE A 222 -0.38 26.17 -10.65
C PHE A 222 -0.40 27.63 -11.12
N LYS A 223 -1.04 28.56 -10.38
CA LYS A 223 -1.17 29.99 -10.74
C LYS A 223 -1.62 30.24 -12.20
N ASN A 224 -2.43 29.34 -12.76
CA ASN A 224 -2.95 29.51 -14.11
C ASN A 224 -3.90 30.72 -14.16
N PRO A 225 -3.90 31.53 -15.25
CA PRO A 225 -4.77 32.69 -15.38
C PRO A 225 -6.23 32.24 -15.55
N PHE A 226 -6.91 32.02 -14.43
CA PHE A 226 -8.31 31.62 -14.39
C PHE A 226 -9.19 32.88 -14.51
N THR A 227 -9.74 33.11 -15.70
CA THR A 227 -10.57 34.30 -15.96
C THR A 227 -11.88 34.24 -15.17
N ALA A 228 -12.49 35.40 -14.88
CA ALA A 228 -13.75 35.51 -14.15
C ALA A 228 -14.89 34.66 -14.75
N TRP A 229 -14.89 34.47 -16.07
CA TRP A 229 -15.85 33.62 -16.78
C TRP A 229 -15.78 32.14 -16.37
N HIS A 230 -14.60 31.63 -16.01
CA HIS A 230 -14.49 30.26 -15.52
C HIS A 230 -15.07 30.10 -14.11
N TRP A 231 -14.97 31.14 -13.25
CA TRP A 231 -15.63 31.15 -11.94
C TRP A 231 -17.15 31.16 -12.08
N VAL A 232 -17.68 31.94 -13.03
CA VAL A 232 -19.12 31.94 -13.34
C VAL A 232 -19.57 30.56 -13.84
N GLY A 233 -18.86 29.96 -14.80
CA GLY A 233 -19.18 28.62 -15.29
C GLY A 233 -19.11 27.55 -14.19
N THR A 234 -18.11 27.65 -13.31
CA THR A 234 -17.92 26.77 -12.15
C THR A 234 -19.09 26.91 -11.14
N ALA A 235 -19.54 28.14 -10.88
CA ALA A 235 -20.70 28.42 -10.03
C ALA A 235 -22.02 27.91 -10.65
N VAL A 236 -22.21 28.08 -11.96
CA VAL A 236 -23.41 27.60 -12.67
C VAL A 236 -23.49 26.08 -12.69
N VAL A 237 -22.37 25.38 -12.94
CA VAL A 237 -22.33 23.90 -12.88
C VAL A 237 -22.59 23.40 -11.47
N PHE A 238 -22.04 24.06 -10.45
CA PHE A 238 -22.28 23.72 -9.05
C PHE A 238 -23.75 23.94 -8.65
N LEU A 239 -24.34 25.07 -9.04
CA LEU A 239 -25.74 25.39 -8.79
C LEU A 239 -26.69 24.44 -9.55
N GLY A 240 -26.40 24.13 -10.82
CA GLY A 240 -27.15 23.14 -11.60
C GLY A 240 -27.10 21.74 -10.98
N THR A 241 -25.95 21.35 -10.43
CA THR A 241 -25.81 20.09 -9.70
C THR A 241 -26.61 20.11 -8.39
N LEU A 242 -26.59 21.23 -7.65
CA LEU A 242 -27.36 21.41 -6.41
C LEU A 242 -28.87 21.42 -6.64
N ILE A 243 -29.34 21.94 -7.79
CA ILE A 243 -30.75 21.94 -8.18
C ILE A 243 -31.17 20.54 -8.66
N TYR A 244 -30.30 19.85 -9.42
CA TYR A 244 -30.53 18.48 -9.87
C TYR A 244 -30.62 17.51 -8.71
N THR A 245 -29.78 17.69 -7.69
CA THR A 245 -29.94 16.95 -6.45
C THR A 245 -31.10 17.53 -5.66
N GLU A 246 -32.05 16.69 -5.24
CA GLU A 246 -33.16 17.01 -4.34
C GLU A 246 -32.72 17.44 -2.90
N VAL A 247 -31.61 18.16 -2.78
CA VAL A 247 -31.12 18.79 -1.56
C VAL A 247 -32.13 19.84 -1.10
N TRP A 248 -32.76 20.57 -2.03
CA TRP A 248 -33.75 21.60 -1.68
C TRP A 248 -35.02 21.02 -1.04
N THR A 249 -35.50 19.86 -1.51
CA THR A 249 -36.66 19.16 -0.92
C THR A 249 -36.31 18.55 0.44
N SER A 250 -35.12 17.96 0.58
CA SER A 250 -34.65 17.38 1.86
C SER A 250 -34.39 18.43 2.94
N VAL A 251 -33.78 19.57 2.59
CA VAL A 251 -33.55 20.70 3.52
C VAL A 251 -34.87 21.36 3.91
N ARG A 252 -35.81 21.54 2.96
CA ARG A 252 -37.14 22.08 3.24
C ARG A 252 -37.93 21.18 4.20
N MET A 253 -37.85 19.85 4.05
CA MET A 253 -38.44 18.87 4.97
C MET A 253 -37.81 18.93 6.37
N ALA A 254 -36.48 19.05 6.45
CA ALA A 254 -35.77 19.17 7.74
C ALA A 254 -36.05 20.50 8.47
N LEU A 255 -36.26 21.58 7.74
CA LEU A 255 -36.66 22.87 8.30
C LEU A 255 -38.13 22.85 8.78
N ARG A 256 -39.05 22.23 8.02
CA ARG A 256 -40.45 22.06 8.42
C ARG A 256 -40.60 21.22 9.68
N GLY A 257 -39.84 20.13 9.81
CA GLY A 257 -39.84 19.29 11.01
C GLY A 257 -39.29 20.01 12.25
N LYS A 258 -38.44 21.04 12.09
CA LYS A 258 -37.97 21.89 13.21
C LYS A 258 -39.00 22.94 13.63
N GLU A 259 -39.87 23.40 12.73
CA GLU A 259 -40.96 24.32 13.06
C GLU A 259 -42.07 23.61 13.83
N GLU A 260 -42.50 22.42 13.40
CA GLU A 260 -43.52 21.63 14.11
C GLU A 260 -43.08 21.22 15.53
N LEU A 261 -41.78 20.95 15.73
CA LEU A 261 -41.23 20.62 17.05
C LEU A 261 -41.09 21.82 17.98
N LYS A 262 -41.04 23.05 17.43
CA LYS A 262 -41.05 24.29 18.20
C LYS A 262 -42.47 24.66 18.61
N GLU A 263 -43.45 24.44 17.74
CA GLU A 263 -44.87 24.71 18.00
C GLU A 263 -45.40 23.78 19.11
N LYS A 264 -45.08 22.47 19.07
CA LYS A 264 -45.42 21.51 20.14
C LYS A 264 -44.72 21.72 21.49
N LYS A 265 -43.73 22.61 21.57
CA LYS A 265 -43.08 22.99 22.84
C LYS A 265 -43.59 24.32 23.39
N ALA A 266 -44.42 25.03 22.62
CA ALA A 266 -44.99 26.32 22.98
C ALA A 266 -46.47 26.22 23.41
N GLU A 267 -47.15 25.11 23.12
CA GLU A 267 -48.38 24.64 23.79
C GLU A 267 -48.06 23.86 25.08
#